data_AF-A0AA90T9H8-F1
#
_entry.id   AF-A0AA90T9H8-F1
#
_cell.length_a   1.000
_cell.length_b   1.000
_cell.length_c   1.000
_cell.angle_alpha   90.00
_cell.angle_beta   90.00
_cell.angle_gamma   90.00
#
_symmetry.space_group_name_H-M   'P 1'
#
loop_
_entity.id
_entity.type
_entity.pdbx_description
1 polymer ?
#
loop_
_entity_poly.entity_id
_entity_poly.type
_entity_poly.pdbx_seq_one_letter_code
_entity_poly.pdbx_strand_id
1 'polypeptide(L)'
;MQHVAGICWPHEATVGHITVATSQLSGHFPADQGDDALVACVLVAAGKYRNGAARHWCRTHQTYWGVKADLAALAHGGQRRCARHAEKMGYALRPPVIDLAACASVTVSRAPGGAMELASVPAAVQATPSGRCAAVALCSSGDRALFPGTGIVQVNITPPALLAYTRAASGAPAPGCVDCARCGHPHLDLGSFAQTPHRRHYCGNCGTDSTHSPAPMVSSPLHALAIRFAGLLTFA
;
A
#
# COMPACT_ATOMS: atom_id res chain seq x y z
N MET A 1 2.88 -18.70 13.53
CA MET A 1 2.91 -17.43 12.78
C MET A 1 3.77 -16.46 13.56
N GLN A 2 4.63 -15.71 12.88
CA GLN A 2 5.48 -14.70 13.52
C GLN A 2 4.83 -13.31 13.37
N HIS A 3 4.99 -12.45 14.37
CA HIS A 3 4.63 -11.04 14.33
C HIS A 3 5.91 -10.21 14.15
N VAL A 4 6.05 -9.57 12.99
CA VAL A 4 7.31 -8.91 12.60
C VAL A 4 7.04 -7.57 11.94
N ALA A 5 7.93 -6.60 12.14
CA ALA A 5 7.91 -5.37 11.37
C ALA A 5 8.26 -5.70 9.91
N GLY A 6 7.38 -5.35 8.98
CA GLY A 6 7.59 -5.67 7.57
C GLY A 6 6.59 -5.00 6.64
N ILE A 7 6.87 -5.11 5.35
CA ILE A 7 6.00 -4.68 4.27
C ILE A 7 5.71 -5.89 3.41
N CYS A 8 4.45 -6.09 3.04
CA CYS A 8 4.03 -7.11 2.09
C CYS A 8 3.16 -6.50 1.00
N TRP A 9 3.20 -7.09 -0.20
CA TRP A 9 2.35 -6.72 -1.31
C TRP A 9 1.95 -7.96 -2.12
N PRO A 10 0.70 -8.00 -2.62
CA PRO A 10 0.27 -9.03 -3.56
C PRO A 10 0.90 -8.80 -4.94
N HIS A 11 1.12 -9.89 -5.68
CA HIS A 11 1.68 -9.84 -7.03
C HIS A 11 0.68 -9.31 -8.08
N GLU A 12 -0.60 -9.65 -7.93
CA GLU A 12 -1.64 -9.38 -8.94
C GLU A 12 -2.70 -8.39 -8.46
N ALA A 13 -2.36 -7.49 -7.53
CA ALA A 13 -3.34 -6.50 -7.10
C ALA A 13 -3.60 -5.42 -8.14
N THR A 14 -4.86 -5.03 -8.20
CA THR A 14 -5.35 -3.86 -8.92
C THR A 14 -5.49 -2.63 -8.04
N VAL A 15 -5.37 -2.76 -6.72
CA VAL A 15 -5.39 -1.65 -5.76
C VAL A 15 -4.29 -1.81 -4.71
N GLY A 16 -4.11 -0.85 -3.81
CA GLY A 16 -3.11 -0.95 -2.76
C GLY A 16 -3.56 -0.41 -1.41
N HIS A 17 -2.95 -0.93 -0.35
CA HIS A 17 -3.03 -0.41 1.00
C HIS A 17 -1.61 -0.17 1.51
N ILE A 18 -1.04 0.96 1.09
CA ILE A 18 0.33 1.36 1.44
C ILE A 18 0.37 2.33 2.61
N THR A 19 -0.73 3.03 2.89
CA THR A 19 -0.87 3.90 4.06
C THR A 19 -1.34 3.08 5.25
N VAL A 20 -0.50 2.92 6.26
CA VAL A 20 -0.77 2.00 7.37
C VAL A 20 -0.75 2.70 8.72
N ALA A 21 -1.55 2.18 9.64
CA ALA A 21 -1.57 2.57 11.06
C ALA A 21 -0.67 1.67 11.92
N THR A 22 -0.14 0.57 11.37
CA THR A 22 0.77 -0.37 12.04
C THR A 22 1.74 -0.97 11.03
N SER A 23 2.98 -1.21 11.46
CA SER A 23 4.03 -1.83 10.67
C SER A 23 4.13 -3.34 10.87
N GLN A 24 3.27 -3.93 11.72
CA GLN A 24 3.35 -5.35 12.07
C GLN A 24 2.60 -6.22 11.06
N LEU A 25 3.31 -7.21 10.52
CA LEU A 25 2.76 -8.30 9.75
C LEU A 25 2.67 -9.56 10.60
N SER A 26 1.67 -10.39 10.32
CA SER A 26 1.52 -11.72 10.89
C SER A 26 1.56 -12.74 9.77
N GLY A 27 2.46 -13.73 9.82
CA GLY A 27 2.58 -14.67 8.70
C GLY A 27 3.68 -15.71 8.86
N HIS A 28 4.02 -16.34 7.74
CA HIS A 28 5.19 -17.18 7.54
C HIS A 28 6.09 -16.52 6.49
N PHE A 29 7.35 -16.31 6.87
CA PHE A 29 8.36 -15.61 6.08
C PHE A 29 9.60 -16.50 6.00
N PRO A 30 9.90 -17.09 4.82
CA PRO A 30 11.03 -18.01 4.67
C PRO A 30 12.42 -17.36 4.85
N ALA A 31 12.52 -16.05 4.64
CA ALA A 31 13.75 -15.26 4.72
C ALA A 31 13.43 -13.82 5.20
N ASP A 32 14.41 -12.92 5.08
CA ASP A 32 14.22 -11.49 5.39
C ASP A 32 13.50 -10.73 4.26
N GLN A 33 13.52 -11.24 3.05
CA GLN A 33 12.80 -10.71 1.90
C GLN A 33 12.57 -11.81 0.88
N GLY A 34 11.54 -11.66 0.04
CA GLY A 34 11.23 -12.65 -0.99
C GLY A 34 9.86 -12.41 -1.62
N ASP A 35 9.39 -13.43 -2.34
CA ASP A 35 8.12 -13.44 -3.08
C ASP A 35 7.18 -14.57 -2.64
N ASP A 36 7.52 -15.27 -1.55
CA ASP A 36 6.91 -16.51 -1.09
C ASP A 36 6.34 -16.44 0.34
N ALA A 37 6.10 -15.23 0.86
CA ALA A 37 5.44 -15.06 2.16
C ALA A 37 3.98 -15.51 2.11
N LEU A 38 3.54 -16.16 3.19
CA LEU A 38 2.13 -16.44 3.47
C LEU A 38 1.68 -15.54 4.62
N VAL A 39 0.90 -14.51 4.30
CA VAL A 39 0.50 -13.46 5.26
C VAL A 39 -0.92 -13.70 5.74
N ALA A 40 -1.16 -13.47 7.03
CA ALA A 40 -2.47 -13.64 7.63
C ALA A 40 -3.50 -12.64 7.07
N CYS A 41 -4.75 -13.08 7.00
CA CYS A 41 -5.86 -12.24 6.57
C CYS A 41 -6.17 -11.15 7.61
N VAL A 42 -6.21 -9.89 7.18
CA VAL A 42 -6.79 -8.78 7.95
C VAL A 42 -8.16 -8.44 7.35
N LEU A 43 -9.23 -9.00 7.92
CA LEU A 43 -10.60 -8.80 7.45
C LEU A 43 -11.28 -7.65 8.19
N VAL A 44 -11.82 -6.69 7.44
CA VAL A 44 -12.60 -5.57 7.98
C VAL A 44 -14.00 -5.51 7.38
N ALA A 45 -14.94 -4.89 8.10
CA ALA A 45 -16.31 -4.76 7.61
C ALA A 45 -16.37 -3.89 6.33
N ALA A 46 -17.06 -4.38 5.30
CA ALA A 46 -17.19 -3.74 3.99
C ALA A 46 -18.65 -3.58 3.56
N GLY A 47 -19.58 -3.55 4.53
CA GLY A 47 -21.02 -3.37 4.31
C GLY A 47 -21.75 -4.70 4.15
N LYS A 48 -22.75 -4.72 3.26
CA LYS A 48 -23.56 -5.92 2.96
C LYS A 48 -23.57 -6.20 1.46
N TYR A 49 -23.73 -7.46 1.10
CA TYR A 49 -24.07 -7.87 -0.27
C TYR A 49 -25.54 -7.53 -0.59
N ARG A 50 -25.92 -7.60 -1.88
CA ARG A 50 -27.31 -7.34 -2.33
C ARG A 50 -28.35 -8.23 -1.67
N ASN A 51 -27.97 -9.44 -1.24
CA ASN A 51 -28.81 -10.37 -0.49
C ASN A 51 -28.83 -10.10 1.03
N GLY A 52 -28.29 -8.97 1.49
CA GLY A 52 -28.25 -8.58 2.90
C GLY A 52 -27.14 -9.23 3.73
N ALA A 53 -26.39 -10.20 3.20
CA ALA A 53 -25.31 -10.87 3.93
C ALA A 53 -24.16 -9.91 4.24
N ALA A 54 -23.52 -10.06 5.40
CA ALA A 54 -22.38 -9.22 5.78
C ALA A 54 -21.18 -9.45 4.85
N ARG A 55 -20.65 -8.36 4.30
CA ARG A 55 -19.48 -8.36 3.42
C ARG A 55 -18.28 -7.82 4.17
N HIS A 56 -17.14 -8.48 4.00
CA HIS A 56 -15.87 -8.08 4.57
C HIS A 56 -14.84 -7.88 3.46
N TRP A 57 -13.81 -7.09 3.74
CA TRP A 57 -12.69 -6.82 2.86
C TRP A 57 -11.40 -7.31 3.51
N CYS A 58 -10.62 -8.11 2.80
CA CYS A 58 -9.28 -8.48 3.24
C CYS A 58 -8.29 -7.39 2.81
N ARG A 59 -7.72 -6.64 3.75
CA ARG A 59 -6.70 -5.61 3.47
C ARG A 59 -5.40 -6.21 2.93
N THR A 60 -5.05 -7.40 3.40
CA THR A 60 -3.83 -8.11 3.01
C THR A 60 -3.89 -8.58 1.55
N HIS A 61 -4.93 -9.34 1.20
CA HIS A 61 -5.04 -9.99 -0.11
C HIS A 61 -6.00 -9.29 -1.07
N GLN A 62 -6.60 -8.19 -0.61
CA GLN A 62 -7.46 -7.31 -1.41
C GLN A 62 -8.58 -8.04 -2.14
N THR A 63 -9.37 -8.78 -1.37
CA THR A 63 -10.53 -9.49 -1.88
C THR A 63 -11.67 -9.45 -0.87
N TYR A 64 -12.89 -9.58 -1.37
CA TYR A 64 -14.06 -9.67 -0.51
C TYR A 64 -14.17 -11.04 0.15
N TRP A 65 -14.80 -11.06 1.31
CA TRP A 65 -15.13 -12.25 2.07
C TRP A 65 -16.58 -12.16 2.57
N GLY A 66 -17.26 -13.30 2.64
CA GLY A 66 -18.60 -13.45 3.17
C GLY A 66 -19.59 -14.07 2.19
N VAL A 67 -19.12 -14.68 1.10
CA VAL A 67 -19.98 -15.48 0.22
C VAL A 67 -20.24 -16.87 0.82
N LYS A 68 -21.18 -17.64 0.24
CA LYS A 68 -21.52 -18.98 0.75
C LYS A 68 -20.30 -19.92 0.89
N ALA A 69 -19.39 -19.88 -0.07
CA ALA A 69 -18.16 -20.68 -0.03
C ALA A 69 -17.27 -20.31 1.16
N ASP A 70 -17.12 -19.02 1.46
CA ASP A 70 -16.35 -18.55 2.61
C ASP A 70 -16.95 -19.02 3.94
N LEU A 71 -18.29 -18.96 4.06
CA LEU A 71 -19.02 -19.39 5.25
C LEU A 71 -18.92 -20.90 5.45
N ALA A 72 -19.01 -21.69 4.37
CA ALA A 72 -18.81 -23.13 4.41
C ALA A 72 -17.39 -23.50 4.82
N ALA A 73 -16.37 -22.82 4.28
CA ALA A 73 -14.98 -23.01 4.67
C ALA A 73 -14.73 -22.66 6.14
N LEU A 74 -15.34 -21.59 6.65
CA LEU A 74 -15.30 -21.23 8.06
C LEU A 74 -15.96 -22.31 8.94
N ALA A 75 -17.13 -22.81 8.55
CA ALA A 75 -17.84 -23.85 9.30
C ALA A 75 -17.04 -25.17 9.36
N HIS A 76 -16.32 -25.51 8.30
CA HIS A 76 -15.52 -26.73 8.24
C HIS A 76 -14.17 -26.59 8.95
N GLY A 77 -13.43 -25.50 8.71
CA GLY A 77 -12.06 -25.32 9.18
C GLY A 77 -11.90 -24.47 10.45
N GLY A 78 -12.97 -23.84 10.94
CA GLY A 78 -12.95 -22.95 12.11
C GLY A 78 -12.14 -21.66 11.94
N GLN A 79 -11.57 -21.42 10.76
CA GLN A 79 -10.67 -20.31 10.50
C GLN A 79 -11.24 -19.35 9.48
N ARG A 80 -11.23 -18.06 9.84
CA ARG A 80 -11.75 -16.99 9.00
C ARG A 80 -10.67 -16.45 8.08
N ARG A 81 -10.61 -16.97 6.85
CA ARG A 81 -9.61 -16.61 5.83
C ARG A 81 -10.30 -16.26 4.50
N CYS A 82 -9.72 -15.34 3.73
CA CYS A 82 -10.23 -15.02 2.41
C CYS A 82 -9.86 -16.08 1.37
N ALA A 83 -10.53 -16.07 0.21
CA ALA A 83 -10.24 -16.99 -0.89
C ALA A 83 -8.76 -17.00 -1.33
N ARG A 84 -8.07 -15.85 -1.19
CA ARG A 84 -6.66 -15.67 -1.58
C ARG A 84 -5.64 -15.92 -0.46
N HIS A 85 -6.05 -16.49 0.68
CA HIS A 85 -5.20 -16.55 1.88
C HIS A 85 -3.93 -17.40 1.76
N ALA A 86 -3.86 -18.26 0.74
CA ALA A 86 -2.73 -19.14 0.47
C ALA A 86 -1.86 -18.61 -0.67
N GLU A 87 -2.21 -17.46 -1.25
CA GLU A 87 -1.39 -16.84 -2.29
C GLU A 87 -0.10 -16.30 -1.68
N LYS A 88 1.00 -16.55 -2.40
CA LYS A 88 2.32 -16.04 -2.06
C LYS A 88 2.37 -14.54 -2.32
N MET A 89 3.06 -13.82 -1.44
CA MET A 89 3.20 -12.36 -1.50
C MET A 89 4.66 -11.94 -1.53
N GLY A 90 4.93 -10.85 -2.24
CA GLY A 90 6.17 -10.10 -2.10
C GLY A 90 6.27 -9.52 -0.69
N TYR A 91 7.47 -9.55 -0.10
CA TYR A 91 7.68 -9.03 1.24
C TYR A 91 9.13 -8.58 1.49
N ALA A 92 9.26 -7.71 2.48
CA ALA A 92 10.52 -7.32 3.11
C ALA A 92 10.30 -7.15 4.62
N LEU A 93 11.08 -7.86 5.43
CA LEU A 93 11.13 -7.71 6.88
C LEU A 93 12.15 -6.62 7.23
N ARG A 94 11.84 -5.86 8.29
CA ARG A 94 12.68 -4.75 8.77
C ARG A 94 13.16 -3.82 7.63
N PRO A 95 12.25 -3.37 6.73
CA PRO A 95 12.64 -2.50 5.63
C PRO A 95 13.20 -1.18 6.17
N PRO A 96 14.05 -0.47 5.42
CA PRO A 96 14.47 0.87 5.78
C PRO A 96 13.26 1.76 6.08
N VAL A 97 13.32 2.47 7.19
CA VAL A 97 12.33 3.47 7.57
C VAL A 97 12.98 4.84 7.45
N ILE A 98 12.39 5.71 6.63
CA ILE A 98 12.86 7.06 6.40
C ILE A 98 11.92 8.03 7.08
N ASP A 99 12.44 8.72 8.09
CA ASP A 99 11.79 9.89 8.64
C ASP A 99 12.09 11.10 7.77
N LEU A 100 11.08 11.59 7.05
CA LEU A 100 11.22 12.74 6.16
C LEU A 100 11.66 14.01 6.90
N ALA A 101 11.39 14.14 8.20
CA ALA A 101 11.81 15.29 9.00
C ALA A 101 13.33 15.29 9.27
N ALA A 102 14.00 14.14 9.14
CA ALA A 102 15.44 13.99 9.36
C ALA A 102 16.27 14.12 8.07
N CYS A 103 15.63 14.31 6.91
CA CYS A 103 16.28 14.34 5.61
C CYS A 103 16.26 15.74 4.98
N ALA A 104 17.36 16.13 4.33
CA ALA A 104 17.39 17.26 3.41
C ALA A 104 16.78 16.88 2.05
N SER A 105 17.00 15.65 1.60
CA SER A 105 16.36 15.10 0.40
C SER A 105 16.23 13.58 0.47
N VAL A 106 15.24 13.05 -0.24
CA VAL A 106 14.94 11.62 -0.38
C VAL A 106 14.48 11.36 -1.81
N THR A 107 15.13 10.42 -2.47
CA THR A 107 14.71 9.88 -3.76
C THR A 107 14.50 8.38 -3.63
N VAL A 108 13.32 7.91 -4.02
CA VAL A 108 13.03 6.49 -4.14
C VAL A 108 12.83 6.18 -5.61
N SER A 109 13.70 5.36 -6.18
CA SER A 109 13.67 5.06 -7.61
C SER A 109 13.60 3.58 -7.93
N ARG A 110 13.11 3.27 -9.13
CA ARG A 110 13.08 1.89 -9.64
C ARG A 110 14.50 1.42 -9.95
N ALA A 111 14.83 0.21 -9.51
CA ALA A 111 16.08 -0.46 -9.87
C ALA A 111 15.80 -1.66 -10.80
N PRO A 112 16.80 -2.10 -11.59
CA PRO A 112 16.73 -3.34 -12.35
C PRO A 112 16.39 -4.55 -11.47
N GLY A 113 15.65 -5.51 -12.03
CA GLY A 113 15.26 -6.73 -11.32
C GLY A 113 14.07 -6.57 -10.37
N GLY A 114 13.33 -5.47 -10.43
CA GLY A 114 12.15 -5.22 -9.58
C GLY A 114 12.49 -4.74 -8.17
N ALA A 115 13.76 -4.50 -7.87
CA ALA A 115 14.21 -3.84 -6.66
C ALA A 115 13.96 -2.32 -6.72
N MET A 116 14.18 -1.64 -5.60
CA MET A 116 14.17 -0.18 -5.51
C MET A 116 15.54 0.31 -5.04
N GLU A 117 15.86 1.55 -5.41
CA GLU A 117 17.02 2.29 -4.92
C GLU A 117 16.53 3.43 -4.03
N LEU A 118 17.14 3.58 -2.86
CA LEU A 118 16.88 4.66 -1.94
C LEU A 118 18.12 5.55 -1.86
N ALA A 119 17.98 6.82 -2.21
CA ALA A 119 19.00 7.82 -1.96
C ALA A 119 18.44 8.85 -0.98
N SER A 120 19.06 8.97 0.19
CA SER A 120 18.69 9.98 1.19
C SER A 120 19.89 10.81 1.58
N VAL A 121 19.67 12.12 1.72
CA VAL A 121 20.64 13.06 2.26
C VAL A 121 20.11 13.52 3.60
N PRO A 122 20.87 13.38 4.70
CA PRO A 122 20.40 13.78 6.01
C PRO A 122 20.36 15.31 6.15
N ALA A 123 19.43 15.82 6.95
CA ALA A 123 19.34 17.24 7.30
C ALA A 123 20.39 17.68 8.32
N ALA A 124 20.96 16.72 9.05
CA ALA A 124 21.97 16.91 10.09
C ALA A 124 23.05 15.83 9.98
N VAL A 125 23.94 15.74 10.98
CA VAL A 125 25.11 14.83 10.98
C VAL A 125 24.71 13.34 11.04
N GLN A 126 23.44 13.03 11.34
CA GLN A 126 22.96 11.65 11.47
C GLN A 126 22.83 10.96 10.11
N ALA A 127 23.36 9.75 9.98
CA ALA A 127 23.21 8.97 8.75
C ALA A 127 21.75 8.57 8.51
N THR A 128 21.31 8.68 7.26
CA THR A 128 20.00 8.20 6.80
C THR A 128 20.17 6.98 5.89
N PRO A 129 19.27 5.98 5.95
CA PRO A 129 19.39 4.77 5.13
C PRO A 129 19.42 5.11 3.64
N SER A 130 20.36 4.50 2.91
CA SER A 130 20.49 4.59 1.45
C SER A 130 20.95 3.25 0.88
N GLY A 131 20.72 3.03 -0.41
CA GLY A 131 21.08 1.82 -1.15
C GLY A 131 19.87 1.05 -1.67
N ARG A 132 20.15 -0.14 -2.22
CA ARG A 132 19.13 -1.06 -2.72
C ARG A 132 18.27 -1.62 -1.59
N CYS A 133 16.96 -1.64 -1.82
CA CYS A 133 15.99 -2.23 -0.91
C CYS A 133 14.82 -2.89 -1.68
N ALA A 134 14.19 -3.88 -1.06
CA ALA A 134 13.00 -4.53 -1.61
C ALA A 134 11.71 -3.71 -1.37
N ALA A 135 11.64 -2.99 -0.25
CA ALA A 135 10.59 -2.07 0.14
C ALA A 135 11.17 -0.96 1.02
N VAL A 136 10.52 0.20 1.09
CA VAL A 136 10.90 1.30 2.00
C VAL A 136 9.67 1.88 2.67
N ALA A 137 9.76 2.18 3.96
CA ALA A 137 8.73 2.89 4.70
C ALA A 137 9.10 4.37 4.82
N LEU A 138 8.12 5.24 4.60
CA LEU A 138 8.22 6.67 4.91
C LEU A 138 7.40 6.98 6.16
N CYS A 139 7.97 7.75 7.07
CA CYS A 139 7.29 8.39 8.19
C CYS A 139 7.67 9.88 8.24
N SER A 140 7.05 10.64 9.13
CA SER A 140 7.40 12.02 9.39
C SER A 140 7.14 12.32 10.86
N SER A 141 8.21 12.52 11.64
CA SER A 141 8.11 12.85 13.07
C SER A 141 7.90 14.34 13.34
N GLY A 142 8.16 15.19 12.34
CA GLY A 142 7.96 16.64 12.43
C GLY A 142 6.50 17.08 12.20
N ASP A 143 6.29 18.40 12.17
CA ASP A 143 4.95 19.02 12.06
C ASP A 143 4.24 18.73 10.72
N ARG A 144 4.97 18.22 9.73
CA ARG A 144 4.43 17.85 8.43
C ARG A 144 3.97 16.39 8.46
N ALA A 145 2.76 16.15 8.96
CA ALA A 145 2.11 14.83 8.87
C ALA A 145 2.04 14.34 7.41
N LEU A 146 2.13 13.02 7.17
CA LEU A 146 2.07 12.45 5.81
C LEU A 146 0.73 12.76 5.11
N PHE A 147 -0.38 12.52 5.83
CA PHE A 147 -1.75 12.83 5.40
C PHE A 147 -2.49 13.50 6.56
N PRO A 148 -2.58 14.86 6.57
CA PRO A 148 -3.21 15.61 7.66
C PRO A 148 -4.63 15.16 7.97
N GLY A 149 -5.00 15.13 9.26
CA GLY A 149 -6.34 14.73 9.70
C GLY A 149 -6.63 13.23 9.64
N THR A 150 -5.62 12.39 9.37
CA THR A 150 -5.74 10.93 9.33
C THR A 150 -4.90 10.26 10.42
N GLY A 151 -5.22 9.00 10.73
CA GLY A 151 -4.39 8.14 11.61
C GLY A 151 -3.23 7.45 10.89
N ILE A 152 -2.84 7.91 9.70
CA ILE A 152 -1.78 7.31 8.89
C ILE A 152 -0.42 7.76 9.45
N VAL A 153 0.34 6.80 9.98
CA VAL A 153 1.66 7.06 10.59
C VAL A 153 2.82 6.69 9.66
N GLN A 154 2.56 5.84 8.67
CA GLN A 154 3.58 5.31 7.77
C GLN A 154 3.01 5.07 6.37
N VAL A 155 3.85 5.29 5.34
CA VAL A 155 3.58 4.91 3.95
C VAL A 155 4.60 3.88 3.50
N ASN A 156 4.14 2.69 3.12
CA ASN A 156 4.93 1.57 2.67
C ASN A 156 5.08 1.60 1.15
N ILE A 157 6.23 2.05 0.66
CA ILE A 157 6.50 2.03 -0.77
C ILE A 157 6.94 0.63 -1.15
N THR A 158 6.24 0.08 -2.13
CA THR A 158 6.45 -1.26 -2.67
C THR A 158 6.80 -1.16 -4.15
N PRO A 159 7.49 -2.16 -4.72
CA PRO A 159 7.79 -2.18 -6.15
C PRO A 159 6.57 -1.95 -7.06
N PRO A 160 5.40 -2.60 -6.87
CA PRO A 160 4.24 -2.33 -7.71
C PRO A 160 3.69 -0.91 -7.54
N ALA A 161 3.73 -0.33 -6.34
CA ALA A 161 3.26 1.04 -6.10
C ALA A 161 4.17 2.08 -6.77
N LEU A 162 5.49 1.90 -6.66
CA LEU A 162 6.45 2.78 -7.32
C LEU A 162 6.33 2.66 -8.84
N LEU A 163 6.24 1.43 -9.38
CA LEU A 163 6.04 1.17 -10.80
C LEU A 163 4.76 1.83 -11.35
N ALA A 164 3.64 1.65 -10.66
CA ALA A 164 2.36 2.23 -11.04
C ALA A 164 2.44 3.76 -11.08
N TYR A 165 3.01 4.37 -10.03
CA TYR A 165 3.16 5.81 -9.96
C TYR A 165 4.06 6.38 -11.05
N THR A 166 5.27 5.85 -11.22
CA THR A 166 6.25 6.43 -12.16
C THR A 166 5.81 6.29 -13.61
N ARG A 167 5.10 5.19 -13.95
CA ARG A 167 4.43 5.05 -15.25
C ARG A 167 3.34 6.10 -15.45
N ALA A 168 2.45 6.27 -14.48
CA ALA A 168 1.38 7.27 -14.58
C ALA A 168 1.92 8.70 -14.64
N ALA A 169 2.94 9.02 -13.84
CA ALA A 169 3.59 10.33 -13.79
C ALA A 169 4.35 10.70 -15.08
N SER A 170 4.82 9.69 -15.82
CA SER A 170 5.46 9.90 -17.14
C SER A 170 4.45 10.08 -18.27
N GLY A 171 3.16 9.82 -18.02
CA GLY A 171 2.08 9.92 -18.98
C GLY A 171 1.29 11.22 -18.89
N ALA A 172 0.31 11.37 -19.78
CA ALA A 172 -0.70 12.43 -19.73
C ALA A 172 -2.10 11.81 -19.66
N PRO A 173 -3.02 12.32 -18.82
CA PRO A 173 -2.83 13.36 -17.80
C PRO A 173 -1.97 12.88 -16.62
N ALA A 174 -1.43 13.84 -15.86
CA ALA A 174 -0.72 13.56 -14.61
C ALA A 174 -1.63 12.79 -13.62
N PRO A 175 -1.06 11.90 -12.77
CA PRO A 175 -1.82 11.23 -11.74
C PRO A 175 -2.37 12.24 -10.72
N GLY A 176 -3.36 11.80 -9.95
CA GLY A 176 -3.89 12.55 -8.81
C GLY A 176 -3.82 11.70 -7.55
N CYS A 177 -4.49 12.16 -6.50
CA CYS A 177 -4.75 11.36 -5.30
C CYS A 177 -6.14 11.69 -4.79
N VAL A 178 -7.03 10.69 -4.78
CA VAL A 178 -8.39 10.84 -4.23
C VAL A 178 -8.52 10.05 -2.94
N ASP A 179 -9.14 10.66 -1.94
CA ASP A 179 -9.44 9.99 -0.69
C ASP A 179 -10.76 9.23 -0.77
N CYS A 180 -10.79 8.10 -0.08
CA CYS A 180 -11.98 7.26 -0.02
C CYS A 180 -13.13 8.01 0.64
N ALA A 181 -14.25 8.18 -0.08
CA ALA A 181 -15.44 8.85 0.45
C ALA A 181 -16.04 8.17 1.70
N ARG A 182 -15.67 6.91 1.97
CA ARG A 182 -16.14 6.14 3.13
C ARG A 182 -15.18 6.17 4.32
N CYS A 183 -13.86 6.07 4.09
CA CYS A 183 -12.90 5.86 5.18
C CYS A 183 -11.75 6.88 5.21
N GLY A 184 -11.74 7.85 4.29
CA GLY A 184 -10.74 8.91 4.21
C GLY A 184 -9.32 8.44 3.82
N HIS A 185 -9.09 7.16 3.55
CA HIS A 185 -7.76 6.70 3.12
C HIS A 185 -7.52 7.06 1.65
N PRO A 186 -6.30 7.50 1.29
CA PRO A 186 -5.96 7.81 -0.09
C PRO A 186 -5.96 6.54 -0.94
N HIS A 187 -6.52 6.64 -2.14
CA HIS A 187 -6.59 5.51 -3.07
C HIS A 187 -5.26 5.32 -3.80
N LEU A 188 -4.81 4.05 -3.83
CA LEU A 188 -3.72 3.60 -4.67
C LEU A 188 -4.28 2.65 -5.73
N ASP A 189 -4.25 3.09 -6.98
CA ASP A 189 -4.52 2.26 -8.14
C ASP A 189 -3.25 1.47 -8.51
N LEU A 190 -3.38 0.17 -8.75
CA LEU A 190 -2.30 -0.73 -9.18
C LEU A 190 -2.73 -1.54 -10.42
N GLY A 191 -1.83 -2.35 -10.96
CA GLY A 191 -2.16 -3.31 -12.02
C GLY A 191 -2.82 -2.65 -13.22
N SER A 192 -3.99 -3.16 -13.64
CA SER A 192 -4.77 -2.59 -14.74
C SER A 192 -5.40 -1.22 -14.43
N PHE A 193 -5.68 -0.91 -13.16
CA PHE A 193 -6.26 0.38 -12.77
C PHE A 193 -5.24 1.51 -12.82
N ALA A 194 -3.94 1.21 -12.71
CA ALA A 194 -2.88 2.19 -12.85
C ALA A 194 -2.51 2.52 -14.31
N GLN A 195 -3.11 1.85 -15.30
CA GLN A 195 -2.71 1.98 -16.70
C GLN A 195 -3.47 3.08 -17.44
N THR A 196 -4.73 3.32 -17.06
CA THR A 196 -5.60 4.29 -17.75
C THR A 196 -6.30 5.20 -16.74
N PRO A 197 -6.35 6.52 -17.01
CA PRO A 197 -7.14 7.43 -16.21
C PRO A 197 -8.61 7.02 -16.18
N HIS A 198 -9.19 6.99 -14.99
CA HIS A 198 -10.57 6.59 -14.80
C HIS A 198 -11.18 7.36 -13.62
N ARG A 199 -12.50 7.35 -13.51
CA ARG A 199 -13.20 8.08 -12.44
C ARG A 199 -13.47 7.22 -11.21
N ARG A 200 -13.60 5.90 -11.35
CA ARG A 200 -14.06 5.00 -10.29
C ARG A 200 -12.91 4.29 -9.60
N HIS A 201 -12.61 4.67 -8.37
CA HIS A 201 -11.49 4.13 -7.62
C HIS A 201 -11.96 3.16 -6.54
N TYR A 202 -11.15 2.12 -6.32
CA TYR A 202 -11.42 1.04 -5.37
C TYR A 202 -10.49 1.17 -4.17
N CYS A 203 -11.05 1.19 -2.96
CA CYS A 203 -10.28 1.45 -1.75
C CYS A 203 -9.61 0.17 -1.24
N GLY A 204 -8.27 0.10 -1.32
CA GLY A 204 -7.50 -1.02 -0.76
C GLY A 204 -7.60 -1.15 0.77
N ASN A 205 -8.00 -0.09 1.50
CA ASN A 205 -8.15 -0.13 2.96
C ASN A 205 -9.49 -0.68 3.45
N CYS A 206 -10.62 -0.24 2.88
CA CYS A 206 -11.96 -0.61 3.38
C CYS A 206 -12.80 -1.41 2.37
N GLY A 207 -12.31 -1.61 1.14
CA GLY A 207 -13.01 -2.31 0.09
C GLY A 207 -14.25 -1.57 -0.43
N THR A 208 -14.36 -0.26 -0.23
CA THR A 208 -15.41 0.53 -0.92
C THR A 208 -14.99 0.80 -2.36
N ASP A 209 -15.94 0.68 -3.28
CA ASP A 209 -15.75 0.85 -4.73
C ASP A 209 -16.62 1.99 -5.30
N SER A 210 -17.10 2.86 -4.43
CA SER A 210 -18.03 3.95 -4.73
C SER A 210 -17.38 5.33 -4.65
N THR A 211 -16.05 5.40 -4.62
CA THR A 211 -15.31 6.67 -4.65
C THR A 211 -15.10 7.07 -6.11
N HIS A 212 -15.56 8.27 -6.45
CA HIS A 212 -15.41 8.83 -7.80
C HIS A 212 -14.60 10.13 -7.77
N SER A 213 -13.56 10.21 -8.60
CA SER A 213 -12.85 11.47 -8.84
C SER A 213 -13.66 12.38 -9.77
N PRO A 214 -13.47 13.72 -9.67
CA PRO A 214 -14.21 14.68 -10.48
C PRO A 214 -13.87 14.56 -11.98
N ALA A 215 -12.62 14.21 -12.30
CA ALA A 215 -12.13 13.98 -13.66
C ALA A 215 -11.34 12.65 -13.72
N PRO A 216 -11.25 11.99 -14.89
CA PRO A 216 -10.45 10.77 -15.04
C PRO A 216 -9.00 10.98 -14.61
N MET A 217 -8.51 10.14 -13.70
CA MET A 217 -7.12 10.16 -13.22
C MET A 217 -6.67 8.76 -12.81
N VAL A 218 -5.37 8.55 -12.66
CA VAL A 218 -4.82 7.44 -11.87
C VAL A 218 -4.55 7.98 -10.47
N SER A 219 -5.11 7.35 -9.43
CA SER A 219 -4.92 7.77 -8.05
C SER A 219 -3.70 7.09 -7.43
N SER A 220 -2.82 7.88 -6.83
CA SER A 220 -1.67 7.37 -6.08
C SER A 220 -1.35 8.25 -4.87
N PRO A 221 -1.21 7.68 -3.66
CA PRO A 221 -0.73 8.41 -2.50
C PRO A 221 0.69 8.95 -2.70
N LEU A 222 1.50 8.33 -3.58
CA LEU A 222 2.84 8.82 -3.92
C LEU A 222 2.78 10.19 -4.63
N HIS A 223 1.73 10.45 -5.42
CA HIS A 223 1.54 11.75 -6.05
C HIS A 223 1.31 12.85 -5.01
N ALA A 224 0.38 12.61 -4.07
CA ALA A 224 0.11 13.54 -2.98
C ALA A 224 1.36 13.81 -2.12
N LEU A 225 2.15 12.77 -1.82
CA LEU A 225 3.39 12.91 -1.07
C LEU A 225 4.45 13.71 -1.85
N ALA A 226 4.62 13.47 -3.15
CA ALA A 226 5.57 14.20 -3.98
C ALA A 226 5.25 15.71 -4.03
N ILE A 227 3.97 16.07 -4.14
CA ILE A 227 3.53 17.47 -4.07
C ILE A 227 3.75 18.03 -2.65
N ARG A 228 3.27 17.30 -1.64
CA ARG A 228 3.30 17.77 -0.26
C ARG A 228 4.72 18.00 0.24
N PHE A 229 5.67 17.17 -0.18
CA PHE A 229 7.08 17.23 0.17
C PHE A 229 7.94 17.66 -1.02
N ALA A 230 7.40 18.51 -1.91
CA ALA A 230 8.15 19.04 -3.05
C ALA A 230 9.49 19.66 -2.63
N GLY A 231 10.54 19.36 -3.39
CA GLY A 231 11.92 19.73 -3.09
C GLY A 231 12.64 18.81 -2.10
N LEU A 232 11.90 18.00 -1.32
CA LEU A 232 12.45 17.04 -0.37
C LEU A 232 12.27 15.58 -0.82
N LEU A 233 11.11 15.21 -1.35
CA LEU A 233 10.77 13.83 -1.72
C LEU A 233 10.53 13.68 -3.22
N THR A 234 11.27 12.78 -3.85
CA THR A 234 11.14 12.46 -5.29
C THR A 234 10.94 10.97 -5.51
N PHE A 235 10.12 10.63 -6.49
CA PHE A 235 9.88 9.26 -6.96
C PHE A 235 10.26 9.16 -8.44
N ALA A 236 11.10 8.19 -8.82
CA ALA A 236 11.62 8.05 -10.19
C ALA A 236 11.58 6.61 -10.74
#